data_AF-A0AAQ4QWQ8-F1
#
_entry.id   AF-A0AAQ4QWQ8-F1
#
_cell.length_a   1.000
_cell.length_b   1.000
_cell.length_c   1.000
_cell.angle_alpha   90.00
_cell.angle_beta   90.00
_cell.angle_gamma   90.00
#
_symmetry.space_group_name_H-M   'P 1'
#
loop_
_entity.id
_entity.type
_entity.pdbx_description
1 polymer ?
#
loop_
_entity_poly.entity_id
_entity_poly.type
_entity_poly.pdbx_seq_one_letter_code
_entity_poly.pdbx_strand_id
1 'polypeptide(L)'
;MECGPHMKLALDCIVVLSLTSRWSYSLAAVLMQLFHKKKFRADKMAEAKKRKIASECRTFQTRWENEYFFKEVKEKCVCLICNETVAVMKESNVRRHYETKHPTFTSYTAAEREDKVQHMAANLQAQQQYFYPANNTQENATIASYELAQLIARRGKAFSDGDLVKQ
;
A
#
# COMPACT_ATOMS: atom_id res chain seq x y z
N MET A 1 -16.71 -16.82 -62.40
CA MET A 1 -16.34 -16.54 -61.00
C MET A 1 -15.28 -15.45 -61.03
N GLU A 2 -15.61 -14.29 -61.58
CA GLU A 2 -16.35 -13.20 -60.91
C GLU A 2 -15.54 -12.59 -59.74
N CYS A 3 -14.78 -11.55 -60.11
CA CYS A 3 -14.65 -10.21 -59.51
C CYS A 3 -14.60 -10.01 -57.98
N GLY A 4 -13.60 -9.25 -57.52
CA GLY A 4 -13.49 -8.67 -56.15
C GLY A 4 -14.63 -7.70 -55.79
N PRO A 5 -14.64 -7.10 -54.56
CA PRO A 5 -13.66 -6.06 -54.25
C PRO A 5 -13.22 -5.92 -52.76
N HIS A 6 -12.00 -5.40 -52.63
CA HIS A 6 -11.29 -4.86 -51.47
C HIS A 6 -11.93 -3.58 -50.85
N MET A 7 -13.27 -3.46 -50.80
CA MET A 7 -13.94 -2.23 -50.30
C MET A 7 -15.29 -2.43 -49.60
N LYS A 8 -15.70 -3.64 -49.18
CA LYS A 8 -17.02 -3.81 -48.54
C LYS A 8 -17.07 -3.56 -47.02
N LEU A 9 -15.94 -3.50 -46.31
CA LEU A 9 -15.96 -3.20 -44.86
C LEU A 9 -16.04 -1.71 -44.52
N ALA A 10 -15.94 -0.81 -45.50
CA ALA A 10 -16.08 0.63 -45.29
C ALA A 10 -17.50 1.16 -45.55
N LEU A 11 -18.40 0.35 -46.15
CA LEU A 11 -19.78 0.75 -46.42
C LEU A 11 -20.81 0.18 -45.42
N ASP A 12 -20.42 -0.77 -44.56
CA ASP A 12 -21.27 -1.26 -43.47
C ASP A 12 -21.29 -0.33 -42.24
N CYS A 13 -20.40 0.68 -42.19
CA CYS A 13 -20.49 1.75 -41.17
C CYS A 13 -21.47 2.87 -41.54
N ILE A 14 -21.76 3.11 -42.83
CA ILE A 14 -22.63 4.23 -43.23
C ILE A 14 -24.12 3.83 -43.19
N VAL A 15 -24.48 2.56 -43.43
CA VAL A 15 -25.88 2.12 -43.28
C VAL A 15 -26.26 1.88 -41.82
N VAL A 16 -25.31 1.46 -40.95
CA VAL A 16 -25.59 1.31 -39.51
C VAL A 16 -25.66 2.67 -38.78
N LEU A 17 -25.07 3.73 -39.33
CA LEU A 17 -25.18 5.09 -38.80
C LEU A 17 -26.31 5.94 -39.43
N SER A 18 -27.05 5.44 -40.42
CA SER A 18 -28.21 6.16 -41.02
C SER A 18 -29.58 5.56 -40.67
N LEU A 19 -29.63 4.47 -39.88
CA LEU A 19 -30.83 4.02 -39.15
C LEU A 19 -30.80 4.41 -37.66
N THR A 20 -30.04 5.45 -37.31
CA THR A 20 -30.24 6.18 -36.05
C THR A 20 -31.44 7.11 -36.19
N SER A 21 -32.64 6.55 -36.23
CA SER A 21 -33.86 7.31 -35.94
C SER A 21 -34.90 6.36 -35.40
N ARG A 22 -35.18 6.50 -34.10
CA ARG A 22 -36.26 5.85 -33.35
C ARG A 22 -35.96 4.52 -32.66
N TRP A 23 -34.77 4.31 -32.11
CA TRP A 23 -34.69 3.50 -30.88
C TRP A 23 -35.09 4.43 -29.73
N SER A 24 -36.23 4.13 -29.08
CA SER A 24 -36.58 4.83 -27.84
C SER A 24 -35.37 4.74 -26.92
N TYR A 25 -34.99 5.87 -26.32
CA TYR A 25 -33.88 5.98 -25.37
C TYR A 25 -33.88 4.82 -24.34
N SER A 26 -35.05 4.25 -24.06
CA SER A 26 -35.29 3.05 -23.26
C SER A 26 -34.57 1.78 -23.74
N LEU A 27 -34.55 1.44 -25.04
CA LEU A 27 -33.93 0.19 -25.51
C LEU A 27 -32.40 0.25 -25.45
N ALA A 28 -31.82 1.38 -25.83
CA ALA A 28 -30.38 1.62 -25.68
C ALA A 28 -29.96 1.64 -24.20
N ALA A 29 -30.78 2.26 -23.33
CA ALA A 29 -30.55 2.25 -21.89
C ALA A 29 -30.62 0.83 -21.30
N VAL A 30 -31.58 0.00 -21.73
CA VAL A 30 -31.70 -1.40 -21.28
C VAL A 30 -30.50 -2.23 -21.76
N LEU A 31 -30.04 -2.07 -23.00
CA LEU A 31 -28.85 -2.77 -23.50
C LEU A 31 -27.58 -2.34 -22.76
N MET A 32 -27.40 -1.04 -22.48
CA MET A 32 -26.27 -0.54 -21.69
C MET A 32 -26.33 -1.01 -20.22
N GLN A 33 -27.52 -1.07 -19.61
CA GLN A 33 -27.72 -1.63 -18.26
C GLN A 33 -27.39 -3.12 -18.21
N LEU A 34 -27.79 -3.90 -19.23
CA LEU A 34 -27.46 -5.32 -19.32
C LEU A 34 -25.95 -5.54 -19.53
N PHE A 35 -25.29 -4.68 -20.31
CA PHE A 35 -23.85 -4.74 -20.53
C PHE A 35 -23.08 -4.40 -19.24
N HIS A 36 -23.48 -3.34 -18.52
CA HIS A 36 -22.92 -2.99 -17.21
C HIS A 36 -23.16 -4.08 -16.17
N LYS A 37 -24.35 -4.69 -16.14
CA LYS A 37 -24.68 -5.79 -15.21
C LYS A 37 -23.88 -7.06 -15.51
N LYS A 38 -23.64 -7.36 -16.79
CA LYS A 38 -22.76 -8.48 -17.22
C LYS A 38 -21.29 -8.18 -16.89
N LYS A 39 -20.82 -6.96 -17.13
CA LYS A 39 -19.46 -6.52 -16.78
C LYS A 39 -19.21 -6.54 -15.26
N PHE A 40 -20.14 -6.01 -14.47
CA PHE A 40 -20.08 -6.06 -13.00
C PHE A 40 -20.07 -7.51 -12.46
N ARG A 41 -20.83 -8.43 -13.08
CA ARG A 41 -20.78 -9.86 -12.72
C ARG A 41 -19.45 -10.52 -13.09
N ALA A 42 -18.83 -10.15 -14.21
CA ALA A 42 -17.53 -10.66 -14.64
C ALA A 42 -16.39 -10.15 -13.74
N ASP A 43 -16.41 -8.88 -13.39
CA ASP A 43 -15.42 -8.27 -12.48
C ASP A 43 -15.51 -8.87 -11.06
N LYS A 44 -16.71 -9.26 -10.61
CA LYS A 44 -16.92 -9.97 -9.31
C LYS A 44 -16.38 -11.41 -9.30
N MET A 45 -16.24 -12.04 -10.47
CA MET A 45 -15.67 -13.40 -10.62
C MET A 45 -14.14 -13.36 -10.83
N ALA A 46 -13.60 -12.20 -11.19
CA ALA A 46 -12.16 -11.93 -11.36
C ALA A 46 -11.48 -11.45 -10.07
N GLU A 47 -12.04 -11.75 -8.89
CA GLU A 47 -11.29 -11.62 -7.65
C GLU A 47 -10.24 -12.72 -7.60
N ALA A 48 -9.01 -12.37 -8.03
CA ALA A 48 -7.85 -13.22 -7.91
C ALA A 48 -7.78 -13.77 -6.48
N LYS A 49 -7.89 -15.09 -6.35
CA LYS A 49 -7.87 -15.81 -5.08
C LYS A 49 -6.54 -15.48 -4.37
N LYS A 50 -6.55 -14.45 -3.53
CA LYS A 50 -5.39 -14.06 -2.71
C LYS A 50 -5.02 -15.32 -1.92
N ARG A 51 -3.85 -15.88 -2.21
CA ARG A 51 -3.32 -17.05 -1.49
C ARG A 51 -3.30 -16.69 -0.01
N LYS A 52 -4.17 -17.32 0.79
CA LYS A 52 -4.13 -17.28 2.25
C LYS A 52 -2.93 -18.10 2.71
N ILE A 53 -1.75 -17.46 2.72
CA ILE A 53 -0.58 -17.94 3.45
C ILE A 53 -0.48 -17.04 4.68
N ALA A 54 -1.37 -17.30 5.64
CA ALA A 54 -1.52 -16.46 6.84
C ALA A 54 -0.82 -17.05 8.07
N SER A 55 -0.33 -18.29 8.03
CA SER A 55 0.02 -18.98 9.27
C SER A 55 1.51 -19.16 9.60
N GLU A 56 2.48 -19.14 8.67
CA GLU A 56 3.84 -19.64 9.08
C GLU A 56 5.09 -18.83 8.72
N CYS A 57 5.04 -17.73 7.97
CA CYS A 57 6.29 -17.02 7.60
C CYS A 57 6.20 -15.48 7.65
N ARG A 58 5.58 -14.90 8.69
CA ARG A 58 5.55 -13.44 8.89
C ARG A 58 6.24 -12.96 10.16
N THR A 59 6.87 -13.87 10.89
CA THR A 59 7.64 -13.55 12.09
C THR A 59 9.07 -13.27 11.68
N PHE A 60 9.67 -12.24 12.29
CA PHE A 60 11.08 -11.95 12.13
C PHE A 60 11.94 -13.11 12.65
N GLN A 61 13.05 -13.40 11.99
CA GLN A 61 14.01 -14.41 12.44
C GLN A 61 15.32 -13.73 12.80
N THR A 62 15.81 -13.94 14.02
CA THR A 62 17.04 -13.30 14.53
C THR A 62 18.27 -13.60 13.68
N ARG A 63 18.32 -14.75 12.97
CA ARG A 63 19.42 -15.06 12.03
C ARG A 63 19.56 -14.02 10.91
N TRP A 64 18.48 -13.34 10.55
CA TRP A 64 18.50 -12.30 9.52
C TRP A 64 19.32 -11.07 9.93
N GLU A 65 19.56 -10.86 11.23
CA GLU A 65 20.45 -9.80 11.72
C GLU A 65 21.86 -9.99 11.18
N ASN A 66 22.43 -11.18 11.34
CA ASN A 66 23.81 -11.45 10.91
C ASN A 66 23.94 -11.88 9.44
N GLU A 67 22.92 -12.56 8.90
CA GLU A 67 22.94 -13.02 7.49
C GLU A 67 22.70 -11.87 6.51
N TYR A 68 21.76 -10.97 6.82
CA TYR A 68 21.24 -9.97 5.88
C TYR A 68 21.27 -8.53 6.40
N PHE A 69 21.76 -8.27 7.62
CA PHE A 69 21.77 -6.95 8.25
C PHE A 69 20.37 -6.36 8.46
N PHE A 70 19.40 -7.17 8.91
CA PHE A 70 18.04 -6.69 9.20
C PHE A 70 17.72 -6.78 10.68
N LYS A 71 16.94 -5.83 11.22
CA LYS A 71 16.46 -5.84 12.61
C LYS A 71 14.97 -5.57 12.68
N GLU A 72 14.30 -6.14 13.67
CA GLU A 72 12.90 -5.82 13.96
C GLU A 72 12.78 -4.55 14.82
N VAL A 73 11.98 -3.59 14.35
CA VAL A 73 11.68 -2.33 15.03
C VAL A 73 10.18 -2.08 14.97
N LYS A 74 9.48 -2.08 16.11
CA LYS A 74 8.03 -1.84 16.19
C LYS A 74 7.24 -2.68 15.17
N GLU A 75 7.51 -3.99 15.13
CA GLU A 75 6.90 -4.97 14.20
C GLU A 75 7.21 -4.74 12.71
N LYS A 76 8.23 -3.94 12.42
CA LYS A 76 8.73 -3.70 11.05
C LYS A 76 10.12 -4.28 10.90
N CYS A 77 10.38 -4.90 9.75
CA CYS A 77 11.70 -5.41 9.40
C CYS A 77 12.49 -4.30 8.68
N VAL A 78 13.55 -3.79 9.33
CA VAL A 78 14.34 -2.63 8.90
C VAL A 78 15.74 -3.08 8.52
N CYS A 79 16.22 -2.66 7.34
CA CYS A 79 17.61 -2.87 6.91
C CYS A 79 18.54 -1.93 7.69
N LEU A 80 19.57 -2.47 8.33
CA LEU A 80 20.56 -1.70 9.10
C LEU A 80 21.55 -0.93 8.21
N ILE A 81 21.67 -1.29 6.92
CA ILE A 81 22.60 -0.66 5.99
C ILE A 81 22.00 0.63 5.39
N CYS A 82 20.73 0.58 4.99
CA CYS A 82 20.06 1.72 4.33
C CYS A 82 18.86 2.29 5.10
N ASN A 83 18.53 1.75 6.29
CA ASN A 83 17.40 2.16 7.13
C ASN A 83 16.02 2.05 6.46
N GLU A 84 15.92 1.32 5.34
CA GLU A 84 14.64 1.06 4.67
C GLU A 84 13.86 -0.07 5.35
N THR A 85 12.53 0.03 5.33
CA THR A 85 11.63 -1.00 5.85
C THR A 85 11.13 -1.93 4.72
N VAL A 86 11.14 -3.23 4.96
CA VAL A 86 10.51 -4.22 4.07
C VAL A 86 9.04 -4.40 4.43
N ALA A 87 8.15 -4.20 3.46
CA ALA A 87 6.69 -4.22 3.66
C ALA A 87 6.13 -5.56 4.17
N VAL A 88 6.79 -6.68 3.86
CA VAL A 88 6.36 -8.02 4.29
C VAL A 88 7.56 -8.78 4.82
N MET A 89 7.49 -9.17 6.11
CA MET A 89 8.52 -9.89 6.85
C MET A 89 8.66 -11.34 6.37
N LYS A 90 9.25 -11.53 5.19
CA LYS A 90 9.56 -12.81 4.57
C LYS A 90 11.01 -12.83 4.17
N GLU A 91 11.67 -13.96 4.39
CA GLU A 91 13.08 -14.17 4.02
C GLU A 91 13.34 -13.86 2.54
N SER A 92 12.42 -14.23 1.63
CA SER A 92 12.57 -13.93 0.19
C SER A 92 12.66 -12.43 -0.12
N ASN A 93 12.03 -11.59 0.70
CA ASN A 93 12.06 -10.13 0.52
C ASN A 93 13.33 -9.54 1.13
N VAL A 94 13.69 -10.03 2.32
CA VAL A 94 14.91 -9.66 3.05
C VAL A 94 16.15 -10.00 2.22
N ARG A 95 16.25 -11.26 1.76
CA ARG A 95 17.35 -11.76 0.93
C ARG A 95 17.47 -10.97 -0.37
N ARG A 96 16.36 -10.79 -1.10
CA ARG A 96 16.36 -10.03 -2.36
C ARG A 96 16.81 -8.58 -2.13
N HIS A 97 16.31 -7.93 -1.08
CA HIS A 97 16.73 -6.57 -0.75
C HIS A 97 18.24 -6.52 -0.53
N TYR A 98 18.78 -7.44 0.27
CA TYR A 98 20.19 -7.53 0.58
C TYR A 98 21.05 -7.77 -0.69
N GLU A 99 20.74 -8.79 -1.47
CA GLU A 99 21.51 -9.15 -2.67
C GLU A 99 21.48 -8.06 -3.76
N THR A 100 20.35 -7.35 -3.90
CA THR A 100 20.19 -6.33 -4.95
C THR A 100 20.76 -4.98 -4.57
N LYS A 101 20.57 -4.54 -3.31
CA LYS A 101 21.03 -3.21 -2.86
C LYS A 101 22.40 -3.22 -2.21
N HIS A 102 22.80 -4.35 -1.63
CA HIS A 102 24.00 -4.44 -0.81
C HIS A 102 24.93 -5.60 -1.21
N PRO A 103 25.25 -5.77 -2.51
CA PRO A 103 26.11 -6.87 -2.96
C PRO A 103 27.52 -6.81 -2.36
N THR A 104 28.02 -5.61 -2.01
CA THR A 104 29.35 -5.39 -1.43
C THR A 104 29.51 -5.98 -0.03
N PHE A 105 28.42 -6.19 0.70
CA PHE A 105 28.44 -6.73 2.07
C PHE A 105 28.47 -8.27 2.09
N THR A 106 28.36 -8.91 0.93
CA THR A 106 28.37 -10.39 0.82
C THR A 106 29.73 -10.98 1.17
N SER A 107 30.81 -10.24 0.91
CA SER A 107 32.20 -10.67 1.12
C SER A 107 32.67 -10.65 2.57
N TYR A 108 31.87 -10.11 3.50
CA TYR A 108 32.27 -10.00 4.91
C TYR A 108 32.27 -11.36 5.61
N THR A 109 33.30 -11.56 6.43
CA THR A 109 33.40 -12.70 7.34
C THR A 109 32.34 -12.62 8.44
N ALA A 110 32.07 -13.73 9.13
CA ALA A 110 31.09 -13.77 10.21
C ALA A 110 31.40 -12.77 11.34
N ALA A 111 32.68 -12.62 11.71
CA ALA A 111 33.11 -11.71 12.76
C ALA A 111 32.92 -10.24 12.36
N GLU A 112 33.27 -9.86 11.12
CA GLU A 112 33.05 -8.50 10.62
C GLU A 112 31.57 -8.14 10.53
N ARG A 113 30.72 -9.12 10.17
CA ARG A 113 29.27 -8.95 10.15
C ARG A 113 28.73 -8.66 11.53
N GLU A 114 29.11 -9.44 12.53
CA GLU A 114 28.64 -9.26 13.90
C GLU A 114 29.00 -7.87 14.44
N ASP A 115 30.26 -7.45 14.31
CA ASP A 115 30.71 -6.12 14.73
C ASP A 115 29.92 -5.00 14.03
N LYS A 116 29.73 -5.12 12.70
CA LYS A 116 28.96 -4.15 11.93
C LYS A 116 27.49 -4.11 12.32
N VAL A 117 26.86 -5.26 12.58
CA VAL A 117 25.47 -5.34 13.03
C VAL A 117 25.31 -4.64 14.37
N GLN A 118 26.21 -4.91 15.33
CA GLN A 118 26.18 -4.25 16.64
C GLN A 118 26.30 -2.73 16.50
N HIS A 119 27.29 -2.27 15.74
CA HIS A 119 27.51 -0.84 15.51
C HIS A 119 26.30 -0.16 14.84
N MET A 120 25.78 -0.72 13.75
CA MET A 120 24.65 -0.15 13.03
C MET A 120 23.35 -0.19 13.86
N ALA A 121 23.12 -1.26 14.61
CA ALA A 121 21.97 -1.38 15.49
C ALA A 121 22.00 -0.35 16.62
N ALA A 122 23.17 -0.10 17.21
CA ALA A 122 23.35 0.94 18.23
C ALA A 122 23.09 2.34 17.64
N ASN A 123 23.60 2.62 16.44
CA ASN A 123 23.34 3.89 15.75
C ASN A 123 21.86 4.09 15.45
N LEU A 124 21.17 3.06 14.94
CA LEU A 124 19.74 3.11 14.68
C LEU A 124 18.94 3.38 15.97
N GLN A 125 19.31 2.74 17.07
CA GLN A 125 18.68 2.98 18.37
C GLN A 125 18.91 4.41 18.83
N ALA A 126 20.13 4.94 18.74
CA ALA A 126 20.44 6.33 19.10
C ALA A 126 19.64 7.34 18.27
N GLN A 127 19.52 7.11 16.96
CA GLN A 127 18.67 7.92 16.09
C GLN A 127 17.20 7.89 16.56
N GLN A 128 16.66 6.72 16.90
CA GLN A 128 15.29 6.60 17.38
C GLN A 128 15.06 7.32 18.72
N GLN A 129 16.01 7.26 19.64
CA GLN A 129 15.92 7.97 20.92
C GLN A 129 15.79 9.49 20.73
N TYR A 130 16.39 10.04 19.68
CA TYR A 130 16.27 11.45 19.37
C TYR A 130 14.88 11.83 18.80
N PHE A 131 14.35 11.04 17.86
CA PHE A 131 13.06 11.35 17.21
C PHE A 131 11.83 10.96 18.04
N TYR A 132 11.94 9.98 18.95
CA TYR A 132 10.80 9.45 19.68
C TYR A 132 10.10 10.49 20.58
N PRO A 133 10.80 11.30 21.41
CA PRO A 133 10.16 12.32 22.24
C PRO A 133 9.44 13.39 21.42
N ALA A 134 10.07 13.83 20.32
CA ALA A 134 9.51 14.85 19.45
C ALA A 134 8.23 14.36 18.74
N ASN A 135 8.19 13.11 18.30
CA ASN A 135 7.01 12.53 17.67
C ASN A 135 5.88 12.33 18.68
N ASN A 136 6.18 11.84 19.89
CA ASN A 136 5.17 11.66 20.94
C ASN A 136 4.56 13.00 21.37
N THR A 137 5.35 14.08 21.46
CA THR A 137 4.81 15.40 21.84
C THR A 137 3.79 15.90 20.82
N GLN A 138 4.10 15.75 19.52
CA GLN A 138 3.18 16.11 18.43
C GLN A 138 1.92 15.23 18.41
N GLU A 139 2.08 13.92 18.63
CA GLU A 139 0.97 12.97 18.69
C GLU A 139 0.05 13.30 19.88
N ASN A 140 0.62 13.52 21.07
CA ASN A 140 -0.13 13.91 22.26
C ASN A 140 -0.88 15.24 22.07
N ALA A 141 -0.25 16.24 21.46
CA ALA A 141 -0.91 17.51 21.15
C ALA A 141 -2.08 17.33 20.17
N THR A 142 -1.92 16.44 19.18
CA THR A 142 -2.98 16.10 18.21
C THR A 142 -4.14 15.39 18.90
N ILE A 143 -3.85 14.42 19.78
CA ILE A 143 -4.86 13.69 20.56
C ILE A 143 -5.64 14.67 21.45
N ALA A 144 -4.95 15.52 22.22
CA ALA A 144 -5.60 16.51 23.09
C ALA A 144 -6.50 17.49 22.29
N SER A 145 -6.02 17.96 21.13
CA SER A 145 -6.79 18.83 20.24
C SER A 145 -8.04 18.13 19.70
N TYR A 146 -7.91 16.85 19.33
CA TYR A 146 -9.02 16.02 18.87
C TYR A 146 -10.05 15.77 19.97
N GLU A 147 -9.61 15.45 21.19
CA GLU A 147 -10.48 15.26 22.34
C GLU A 147 -11.28 16.52 22.68
N LEU A 148 -10.62 17.69 22.64
CA LEU A 148 -11.29 18.97 22.82
C LEU A 148 -12.34 19.23 21.73
N ALA A 149 -11.98 19.01 20.46
CA ALA A 149 -12.91 19.17 19.34
C ALA A 149 -14.12 18.22 19.47
N GLN A 150 -13.89 16.97 19.88
CA GLN A 150 -14.94 15.99 20.12
C GLN A 150 -15.86 16.42 21.26
N LEU A 151 -15.31 16.98 22.35
CA LEU A 151 -16.08 17.47 23.49
C LEU A 151 -16.97 18.65 23.11
N ILE A 152 -16.44 19.60 22.33
CA ILE A 152 -17.19 20.74 21.79
C ILE A 152 -18.34 20.26 20.91
N ALA A 153 -18.05 19.35 19.96
CA ALA A 153 -19.06 18.80 19.06
C ALA A 153 -20.19 18.09 19.81
N ARG A 154 -19.86 17.32 20.86
CA ARG A 154 -20.85 16.65 21.71
C ARG A 154 -21.70 17.62 22.52
N ARG A 155 -21.12 18.71 23.04
CA ARG A 155 -21.82 19.70 23.85
C ARG A 155 -22.63 20.69 22.99
N GLY A 156 -22.37 20.78 21.69
CA GLY A 156 -23.08 21.67 20.76
C GLY A 156 -22.88 23.17 21.05
N LYS A 157 -21.86 23.52 21.85
CA LYS A 157 -21.54 24.89 22.24
C LYS A 157 -20.52 25.52 21.29
N ALA A 158 -20.65 26.82 21.02
CA ALA A 158 -19.68 27.55 20.23
C ALA A 158 -18.33 27.64 20.98
N PHE A 159 -17.22 27.68 20.24
CA PHE A 159 -15.86 27.81 20.76
C PHE A 159 -15.65 29.03 21.69
N SER A 160 -16.51 30.04 21.58
CA SER A 160 -16.49 31.29 22.34
C SER A 160 -16.92 31.15 23.82
N ASP A 161 -17.52 30.02 24.21
CA ASP A 161 -17.93 29.74 25.59
C ASP A 161 -16.68 29.33 26.40
N GLY A 162 -15.99 30.31 27.00
CA GLY A 162 -14.65 30.19 27.62
C GLY A 162 -14.50 29.22 28.80
N ASP A 163 -15.56 28.49 29.17
CA ASP A 163 -15.55 27.47 30.22
C ASP A 163 -15.02 26.11 29.74
N LEU A 164 -14.76 25.93 28.44
CA LEU A 164 -14.32 24.64 27.90
C LEU A 164 -12.79 24.41 27.97
N VAL A 165 -12.01 25.45 28.25
CA VAL A 165 -10.52 25.41 28.30
C VAL A 165 -9.98 25.45 29.74
N LYS A 166 -10.86 25.56 30.75
CA LYS A 166 -10.48 25.61 32.18
C LYS A 166 -10.93 24.34 32.90
N GLN A 167 -10.16 23.26 32.83
CA GLN A 167 -10.11 22.22 33.87
C GLN A 167 -8.70 21.66 33.98
#